data_AF-J0Q2K8-F1
#
_entry.id   AF-J0Q2K8-F1
#
_cell.length_a   1.000
_cell.length_b   1.000
_cell.length_c   1.000
_cell.angle_alpha   90.00
_cell.angle_beta   90.00
_cell.angle_gamma   90.00
#
_symmetry.space_group_name_H-M   'P 1'
#
loop_
_entity.id
_entity.type
_entity.pdbx_description
1 polymer ?
#
loop_
_entity_poly.entity_id
_entity_poly.type
_entity_poly.pdbx_seq_one_letter_code
_entity_poly.pdbx_strand_id
1 'polypeptide(L)' 'TTDQAKNDVMNVVKAAFRPEFLNRIDEIILFEGLQRHDMEAIVDIQIKQLQNLLDERKVTLQIESEVRQFLANKG' A
#
# COMPACT_ATOMS: atom_id res chain seq x y z
N THR A 1 9.71 11.19 -14.46
CA THR A 1 10.69 10.66 -13.48
C THR A 1 10.19 10.99 -12.09
N THR A 2 10.39 10.10 -11.12
CA THR A 2 9.85 10.14 -9.75
C THR A 2 9.98 11.51 -9.07
N ASP A 3 11.03 12.27 -9.40
CA ASP A 3 11.25 13.63 -8.90
C ASP A 3 10.15 14.65 -9.30
N GLN A 4 9.57 14.49 -10.50
CA GLN A 4 8.46 15.35 -10.96
C GLN A 4 7.21 15.12 -10.11
N ALA A 5 6.83 13.86 -9.89
CA ALA A 5 5.68 13.50 -9.07
C ALA A 5 5.85 13.94 -7.62
N LYS A 6 7.07 13.83 -7.07
CA LYS A 6 7.41 14.34 -5.74
C LYS A 6 7.20 15.85 -5.63
N ASN A 7 7.62 16.61 -6.63
CA ASN A 7 7.42 18.06 -6.67
C ASN A 7 5.94 18.42 -6.78
N ASP A 8 5.18 17.72 -7.61
CA ASP A 8 3.74 17.94 -7.77
C ASP A 8 2.97 17.67 -6.46
N VAL A 9 3.28 16.57 -5.77
CA VAL A 9 2.70 16.26 -4.46
C VAL A 9 3.08 17.33 -3.43
N MET A 10 4.34 17.76 -3.40
CA MET A 10 4.79 18.78 -2.45
C MET A 10 4.13 20.15 -2.70
N ASN A 11 3.82 20.48 -3.96
CA ASN A 11 3.07 21.68 -4.31
C ASN A 11 1.63 21.62 -3.77
N VAL A 12 0.97 20.47 -3.88
CA VAL A 12 -0.36 20.25 -3.31
C VAL A 12 -0.33 20.35 -1.78
N VAL A 13 0.66 19.75 -1.13
CA VAL A 13 0.84 19.81 0.34
C VAL A 13 1.00 21.26 0.82
N LYS A 14 1.85 22.06 0.15
CA LYS A 14 2.06 23.48 0.47
C LYS A 14 0.82 24.35 0.22
N ALA A 15 -0.03 23.96 -0.73
CA ALA A 15 -1.31 24.65 -0.97
C ALA A 15 -2.36 24.28 0.08
N ALA A 16 -2.34 23.06 0.60
CA ALA A 16 -3.31 22.56 1.59
C ALA A 16 -2.98 22.99 3.03
N PHE A 17 -1.70 23.11 3.38
CA PHE A 17 -1.25 23.40 4.75
C PHE A 17 -0.45 24.69 4.84
N ARG A 18 -0.58 25.40 5.97
CA ARG A 18 0.19 26.64 6.21
C ARG A 18 1.68 26.34 6.47
N PRO A 19 2.59 27.27 6.14
CA PRO A 19 4.02 27.07 6.34
C PRO A 19 4.41 26.78 7.80
N GLU A 20 3.74 27.40 8.78
CA GLU A 20 4.06 27.20 10.20
C GLU A 20 3.75 25.77 10.67
N PHE A 21 2.77 25.10 10.06
CA PHE A 21 2.48 23.71 10.31
C PHE A 21 3.56 22.80 9.74
N LEU A 22 3.96 23.03 8.48
CA LEU A 22 5.00 22.25 7.81
C LEU A 22 6.36 22.39 8.52
N ASN A 23 6.67 23.57 9.05
CA ASN A 23 7.89 23.83 9.82
C ASN A 23 7.94 23.09 11.18
N ARG A 24 6.83 22.48 11.63
CA ARG A 24 6.75 21.65 12.85
C ARG A 24 6.82 20.15 12.57
N ILE A 25 6.96 19.75 11.31
CA ILE A 25 7.09 18.34 10.92
C ILE A 25 8.58 18.02 10.77
N ASP A 26 9.05 17.01 11.48
CA ASP A 26 10.46 16.61 11.47
C ASP A 26 10.87 15.99 10.11
N GLU A 27 10.00 15.16 9.52
CA GLU A 27 10.26 14.52 8.22
C GLU A 27 8.94 14.28 7.45
N ILE A 28 8.99 14.48 6.13
CA ILE A 28 7.88 14.14 5.24
C ILE A 28 8.27 12.90 4.44
N ILE A 29 7.58 11.79 4.69
CA ILE A 29 7.77 10.53 3.98
C ILE A 29 6.85 10.51 2.76
N LEU A 30 7.44 10.44 1.56
CA LEU A 30 6.69 10.24 0.33
C LEU A 30 6.69 8.74 -0.02
N PHE A 31 5.50 8.17 -0.17
CA PHE A 31 5.36 6.79 -0.65
C PHE A 31 5.38 6.76 -2.17
N GLU A 32 6.08 5.78 -2.71
CA GLU A 32 5.99 5.47 -4.13
C GLU A 32 4.65 4.79 -4.43
N GLY A 33 4.16 4.94 -5.67
CA GLY A 33 2.97 4.25 -6.11
C GLY A 33 3.22 2.73 -6.14
N LEU A 34 2.23 1.97 -5.67
CA LEU A 34 2.30 0.51 -5.63
C LEU A 34 2.60 -0.05 -7.02
N GLN A 35 3.66 -0.85 -7.10
CA GLN A 35 3.97 -1.65 -8.26
C GLN A 35 3.20 -2.97 -8.20
N ARG A 36 3.19 -3.71 -9.31
CA ARG A 36 2.45 -4.97 -9.40
C ARG A 36 2.94 -6.03 -8.40
N HIS A 37 4.23 -6.06 -8.13
CA HIS A 37 4.79 -6.98 -7.12
C HIS A 37 4.37 -6.58 -5.70
N ASP A 38 4.20 -5.28 -5.42
CA ASP A 38 3.68 -4.81 -4.14
C ASP A 38 2.22 -5.26 -3.95
N MET A 39 1.42 -5.24 -5.03
CA MET A 39 0.04 -5.72 -5.00
C MET A 39 -0.06 -7.21 -4.66
N GLU A 40 0.83 -8.04 -5.20
CA GLU A 40 0.89 -9.46 -4.83
C GLU A 40 1.22 -9.67 -3.35
N ALA A 41 2.18 -8.91 -2.81
CA ALA A 41 2.53 -8.94 -1.40
C ALA A 41 1.36 -8.47 -0.50
N ILE A 42 0.60 -7.47 -0.94
CA ILE A 42 -0.61 -7.01 -0.25
C ILE A 42 -1.66 -8.12 -0.22
N VAL A 43 -1.89 -8.80 -1.34
CA VAL A 43 -2.82 -9.94 -1.40
C VAL A 43 -2.40 -11.04 -0.42
N ASP A 44 -1.10 -11.33 -0.29
CA ASP A 44 -0.59 -12.30 0.69
C ASP A 44 -0.87 -11.89 2.14
N ILE A 45 -0.74 -10.61 2.47
CA ILE A 45 -1.09 -10.09 3.80
C ILE A 45 -2.58 -10.36 4.09
N GLN A 46 -3.46 -10.09 3.13
CA GLN A 46 -4.91 -10.29 3.27
C GLN A 46 -5.28 -11.77 3.40
N ILE A 47 -4.67 -12.64 2.59
CA ILE A 47 -4.87 -14.09 2.67
C ILE A 47 -4.43 -14.61 4.03
N LYS A 48 -3.30 -14.13 4.56
CA LYS A 48 -2.81 -14.53 5.88
C LYS A 48 -3.77 -14.09 7.00
N GLN A 49 -4.31 -12.88 6.93
CA GLN A 49 -5.33 -12.42 7.87
C GLN A 49 -6.58 -13.31 7.83
N LEU A 50 -7.03 -13.68 6.63
CA LEU A 50 -8.15 -14.61 6.46
C LEU A 50 -7.82 -16.00 7.02
N GLN A 51 -6.63 -16.53 6.76
CA GLN A 51 -6.19 -17.81 7.32
C GLN A 51 -6.23 -17.79 8.85
N ASN A 52 -5.73 -16.73 9.49
CA ASN A 52 -5.76 -16.60 10.95
C ASN A 52 -7.19 -16.67 11.52
N LEU A 53 -8.19 -16.12 10.81
CA LEU A 53 -9.60 -16.19 11.22
C LEU A 53 -10.18 -17.60 11.03
N LEU A 54 -9.70 -18.34 10.03
CA LEU A 54 -10.13 -19.70 9.73
C LEU A 54 -9.48 -20.74 10.66
N ASP A 55 -8.32 -20.43 11.22
CA ASP A 55 -7.61 -21.30 12.17
C ASP A 55 -8.45 -21.60 13.43
N GLU A 56 -9.25 -20.63 13.90
CA GLU A 56 -10.20 -20.85 15.02
C GLU A 56 -11.19 -21.99 14.73
N ARG A 57 -11.47 -22.23 13.44
CA ARG A 57 -12.39 -23.26 12.96
C ARG A 57 -11.67 -24.48 12.41
N LYS A 58 -10.34 -24.56 12.54
CA LYS A 58 -9.48 -25.62 12.00
C LYS A 58 -9.61 -25.78 10.48
N VAL A 59 -9.83 -24.68 9.76
CA VAL A 59 -9.93 -24.66 8.30
C VAL A 59 -8.63 -24.11 7.71
N THR A 60 -8.03 -24.85 6.78
CA THR A 60 -6.84 -24.40 6.04
C THR A 60 -7.25 -23.95 4.65
N LEU A 61 -6.88 -22.73 4.31
CA LEU A 61 -7.05 -22.13 3.00
C LEU A 61 -5.79 -22.39 2.17
N GLN A 62 -5.97 -23.04 1.02
CA GLN A 62 -4.92 -23.21 0.03
C GLN A 62 -5.25 -22.36 -1.18
N ILE A 63 -4.32 -21.48 -1.56
CA ILE A 63 -4.47 -20.59 -2.71
C ILE A 63 -3.31 -20.84 -3.67
N GLU A 64 -3.65 -21.11 -4.93
CA GLU A 64 -2.69 -21.27 -6.01
C GLU A 64 -2.12 -19.90 -6.43
N SER A 65 -0.90 -19.91 -6.96
CA SER A 65 -0.22 -18.69 -7.39
C SER A 65 -0.98 -17.92 -8.46
N GLU A 66 -1.72 -18.61 -9.34
CA GLU A 66 -2.54 -17.97 -10.38
C GLU A 66 -3.68 -17.15 -9.80
N VAL A 67 -4.29 -17.63 -8.70
CA VAL A 67 -5.36 -16.92 -7.99
C VAL A 67 -4.80 -15.68 -7.30
N ARG A 68 -3.60 -15.77 -6.70
CA ARG A 68 -2.91 -14.60 -6.13
C ARG A 68 -2.67 -13.52 -7.19
N GLN A 69 -2.11 -13.90 -8.34
CA GLN A 69 -1.86 -12.97 -9.44
C GLN A 69 -3.17 -12.38 -9.97
N PHE A 70 -4.21 -13.19 -10.11
CA PHE A 70 -5.53 -12.72 -10.51
C PHE A 70 -6.08 -11.66 -9.55
N LEU A 71 -6.00 -11.89 -8.24
CA LEU A 71 -6.44 -10.95 -7.22
C LEU A 71 -5.62 -9.65 -7.25
N ALA A 72 -4.29 -9.74 -7.39
CA ALA A 72 -3.41 -8.58 -7.48
C ALA A 72 -3.71 -7.73 -8.73
N ASN A 73 -4.17 -8.35 -9.81
CA ASN A 73 -4.53 -7.66 -11.06
C ASN A 73 -5.94 -7.04 -11.02
N LYS A 74 -6.85 -7.63 -10.23
CA LYS A 74 -8.26 -7.24 -10.21
C LYS A 74 -8.58 -6.07 -9.29
N GLY A 75 -7.71 -5.77 -8.31
CA GLY A 75 -7.74 -4.55 -7.49
C GLY A 75 -9.13 -4.15 -7.01
#